data_AF-A0A1F5X0Q6-F1
#
_entry.id   AF-A0A1F5X0Q6-F1
#
_cell.length_a   1.000
_cell.length_b   1.000
_cell.length_c   1.000
_cell.angle_alpha   90.00
_cell.angle_beta   90.00
_cell.angle_gamma   90.00
#
_symmetry.space_group_name_H-M   'P 1'
#
loop_
_entity.id
_entity.type
_entity.pdbx_description
1 polymer ?
#
loop_
_entity_poly.entity_id
_entity_poly.type
_entity_poly.pdbx_seq_one_letter_code
_entity_poly.pdbx_strand_id
1 'polypeptide(L)'
;MKRNIYIFLFVVLGVILQFLAHALIEMWYIGLLLANFPIYGFGLTWETWVLIHNVLTVAFLLAGAWIGHKEGIYWWRKIYEENLIAGWKKKVIPVKWLIIVFVLLFVGSAYWYYVDDIKPYLNKNIGPVIEDQDFIRQQVIWQREREQEEALRSVSAQEIPEKLVCNTDNDCVLWLCAGALNKQWAKSAPPDSPCMMYQGYTAQCIEQKCTAVK
;
A
#
# COMPACT_ATOMS: atom_id res chain seq x y z
N MET A 1 35.81 31.34 -10.08
CA MET A 1 34.75 30.46 -10.62
C MET A 1 35.19 29.00 -10.76
N LYS A 2 36.27 28.66 -11.48
CA LYS A 2 36.70 27.26 -11.71
C LYS A 2 36.86 26.41 -10.44
N ARG A 3 37.48 26.96 -9.40
CA ARG A 3 37.64 26.30 -8.09
C ARG A 3 36.31 25.97 -7.41
N ASN A 4 35.38 26.91 -7.39
CA ASN A 4 34.09 26.73 -6.69
C ASN A 4 33.24 25.67 -7.40
N ILE A 5 33.23 25.66 -8.74
CA ILE A 5 32.53 24.62 -9.52
C ILE A 5 33.13 23.25 -9.23
N TYR A 6 34.47 23.14 -9.21
CA TYR A 6 35.16 21.89 -8.89
C TYR A 6 34.79 21.37 -7.50
N ILE A 7 34.86 22.22 -6.47
CA ILE A 7 34.51 21.84 -5.09
C ILE A 7 33.03 21.47 -4.99
N PHE A 8 32.15 22.21 -5.67
CA PHE A 8 30.72 21.90 -5.71
C PHE A 8 30.44 20.52 -6.32
N LEU A 9 31.12 20.15 -7.41
CA LEU A 9 31.00 18.81 -8.00
C LEU A 9 31.44 17.71 -7.02
N PHE A 10 32.47 17.96 -6.21
CA PHE A 10 32.88 17.02 -5.16
C PHE A 10 31.85 16.92 -4.02
N VAL A 11 31.15 17.99 -3.68
CA VAL A 11 30.03 17.95 -2.73
C VAL A 11 28.90 17.09 -3.28
N VAL A 12 28.51 17.31 -4.54
CA VAL A 12 27.49 16.50 -5.23
C VAL A 12 27.91 15.03 -5.27
N LEU A 13 29.18 14.75 -5.59
CA LEU A 13 29.74 13.40 -5.57
C LEU A 13 29.67 12.77 -4.17
N GLY A 14 30.03 13.53 -3.13
CA GLY A 14 29.96 13.06 -1.74
C GLY A 14 28.53 12.69 -1.32
N VAL A 15 27.54 13.49 -1.72
CA VAL A 15 26.11 13.18 -1.51
C VAL A 15 25.70 11.90 -2.24
N ILE A 16 26.06 11.75 -3.52
CA ILE A 16 25.73 10.54 -4.30
C ILE A 16 26.35 9.28 -3.67
N LEU A 17 27.63 9.34 -3.30
CA LEU A 17 28.33 8.22 -2.68
C LEU A 17 27.74 7.85 -1.32
N GLN A 18 27.34 8.85 -0.53
CA GLN A 18 26.65 8.60 0.72
C GLN A 18 25.29 7.95 0.50
N PHE A 19 24.48 8.40 -0.47
CA PHE A 19 23.21 7.76 -0.80
C PHE A 19 23.40 6.27 -1.15
N LEU A 20 24.42 5.96 -1.95
CA LEU A 20 24.74 4.58 -2.31
C LEU A 20 25.13 3.74 -1.08
N ALA A 21 26.00 4.28 -0.21
CA ALA A 21 26.39 3.60 1.02
C ALA A 21 25.20 3.40 1.97
N HIS A 22 24.33 4.40 2.10
CA HIS A 22 23.12 4.33 2.92
C HIS A 22 22.16 3.25 2.40
N ALA A 23 21.90 3.22 1.10
CA ALA A 23 21.04 2.21 0.48
C ALA A 23 21.57 0.78 0.67
N LEU A 24 22.89 0.57 0.59
CA LEU A 24 23.51 -0.74 0.85
C LEU A 24 23.31 -1.18 2.30
N ILE A 25 23.54 -0.27 3.25
CA ILE A 25 23.32 -0.53 4.67
C ILE A 25 21.83 -0.85 4.92
N GLU A 26 20.94 -0.09 4.29
CA GLU A 26 19.49 -0.23 4.41
C GLU A 26 18.99 -1.58 3.90
N MET A 27 19.37 -1.97 2.69
CA MET A 27 19.03 -3.29 2.16
C MET A 27 19.49 -4.42 3.09
N TRP A 28 20.68 -4.28 3.68
CA TRP A 28 21.23 -5.27 4.60
C TRP A 28 20.43 -5.36 5.92
N TYR A 29 20.24 -4.25 6.64
CA TYR A 29 19.58 -4.31 7.95
C TYR A 29 18.06 -4.52 7.85
N ILE A 30 17.38 -4.01 6.82
CA ILE A 30 15.95 -4.29 6.60
C ILE A 30 15.76 -5.78 6.34
N GLY A 31 16.65 -6.41 5.57
CA GLY A 31 16.63 -7.86 5.37
C GLY A 31 16.67 -8.63 6.69
N LEU A 32 17.52 -8.22 7.63
CA LEU A 32 17.59 -8.81 8.96
C LEU A 32 16.29 -8.60 9.77
N LEU A 33 15.77 -7.37 9.79
CA LEU A 33 14.53 -7.04 10.50
C LEU A 33 13.33 -7.81 9.97
N LEU A 34 13.24 -8.01 8.65
CA LEU A 34 12.17 -8.79 8.02
C LEU A 34 12.32 -10.29 8.28
N ALA A 35 13.55 -10.81 8.36
CA ALA A 35 13.79 -12.23 8.62
C ALA A 35 13.37 -12.63 10.04
N ASN A 36 13.67 -11.82 11.05
CA ASN A 36 13.26 -12.09 12.44
C ASN A 36 13.25 -10.82 13.30
N PHE A 37 12.13 -10.09 13.27
CA PHE A 37 12.00 -8.84 14.02
C PHE A 37 12.19 -8.98 15.53
N PRO A 38 11.67 -10.02 16.23
CA PRO A 38 11.93 -10.18 17.67
C PRO A 38 13.41 -10.25 18.07
N ILE A 39 14.26 -10.83 17.21
CA ILE A 39 15.71 -10.95 17.47
C ILE A 39 16.44 -9.69 17.01
N TYR A 40 16.19 -9.23 15.79
CA TYR A 40 16.95 -8.15 15.16
C TYR A 40 16.40 -6.75 15.42
N GLY A 41 15.18 -6.64 15.97
CA GLY A 41 14.54 -5.38 16.31
C GLY A 41 15.10 -4.74 17.59
N PHE A 42 15.95 -5.45 18.35
CA PHE A 42 16.52 -5.02 19.63
C PHE A 42 15.47 -4.52 20.65
N GLY A 43 14.27 -5.10 20.61
CA GLY A 43 13.14 -4.69 21.46
C GLY A 43 12.52 -3.34 21.08
N LEU A 44 12.97 -2.70 20.00
CA LEU A 44 12.38 -1.47 19.48
C LEU A 44 11.17 -1.78 18.59
N THR A 45 10.22 -0.85 18.55
CA THR A 45 9.07 -0.94 17.65
C THR A 45 9.47 -0.54 16.23
N TRP A 46 8.66 -0.93 15.23
CA TRP A 46 8.85 -0.50 13.84
C TRP A 46 8.85 1.03 13.69
N GLU A 47 7.99 1.72 14.43
CA GLU A 47 7.92 3.18 14.43
C GLU A 47 9.24 3.80 14.90
N THR A 48 9.85 3.22 15.94
CA THR A 48 11.15 3.67 16.45
C THR A 48 12.26 3.44 15.41
N TRP A 49 12.23 2.32 14.70
CA TRP A 49 13.19 2.04 13.62
C TRP A 49 13.09 3.03 12.46
N VAL A 50 11.86 3.37 12.05
CA VAL A 50 11.61 4.40 11.02
C VAL A 50 12.11 5.77 11.49
N LEU A 51 11.89 6.12 12.77
CA LEU A 51 12.42 7.36 13.34
C LEU A 51 13.95 7.41 13.30
N ILE A 52 14.61 6.33 13.73
CA ILE A 52 16.08 6.21 13.71
C ILE A 52 16.60 6.33 12.27
N HIS A 53 15.96 5.65 11.32
CA HIS A 53 16.30 5.74 9.90
C HIS A 53 16.25 7.20 9.43
N ASN A 54 15.13 7.91 9.64
CA ASN A 54 14.98 9.29 9.21
C ASN A 54 16.08 10.22 9.76
N VAL A 55 16.43 10.08 11.05
CA VAL A 55 17.50 10.86 11.68
C VAL A 55 18.86 10.53 11.05
N LEU A 56 19.15 9.24 10.85
CA LEU A 56 20.39 8.79 10.22
C LEU A 56 20.50 9.24 8.77
N THR A 57 19.41 9.26 7.99
CA THR A 57 19.40 9.75 6.61
C THR A 57 19.85 11.21 6.54
N VAL A 58 19.32 12.06 7.42
CA VAL A 58 19.73 13.48 7.49
C VAL A 58 21.18 13.62 7.95
N ALA A 59 21.59 12.87 8.97
CA ALA A 59 22.95 12.90 9.48
C ALA A 59 23.97 12.46 8.41
N PHE A 60 23.67 11.38 7.69
CA PHE A 60 24.53 10.91 6.61
C PHE A 60 24.57 11.90 5.45
N LEU A 61 23.44 12.50 5.04
CA LEU A 61 23.44 13.52 3.98
C LEU A 61 24.40 14.68 4.30
N LEU A 62 24.34 15.19 5.52
CA LEU A 62 25.24 16.26 5.99
C LEU A 62 26.70 15.79 6.01
N ALA A 63 26.96 14.56 6.46
CA ALA A 63 28.30 13.98 6.46
C ALA A 63 28.85 13.81 5.03
N GLY A 64 28.04 13.32 4.09
CA GLY A 64 28.42 13.16 2.68
C GLY A 64 28.76 14.49 2.02
N ALA A 65 27.94 15.52 2.23
CA ALA A 65 28.21 16.87 1.74
C ALA A 65 29.50 17.45 2.36
N TRP A 66 29.72 17.26 3.67
CA TRP A 66 30.92 17.73 4.36
C TRP A 66 32.19 17.06 3.88
N ILE A 67 32.18 15.72 3.76
CA ILE A 67 33.30 14.93 3.25
C ILE A 67 33.60 15.35 1.80
N GLY A 68 32.57 15.43 0.95
CA GLY A 68 32.72 15.91 -0.43
C GLY A 68 33.39 17.28 -0.50
N HIS A 69 32.96 18.25 0.33
CA HIS A 69 33.59 19.56 0.40
C HIS A 69 35.07 19.50 0.81
N LYS A 70 35.41 18.71 1.84
CA LYS A 70 36.78 18.56 2.34
C LYS A 70 37.69 17.91 1.29
N GLU A 71 37.23 16.84 0.66
CA GLU A 71 37.94 16.17 -0.44
C GLU A 71 38.13 17.12 -1.63
N GLY A 72 37.10 17.88 -2.00
CA GLY A 72 37.20 18.89 -3.07
C GLY A 72 38.30 19.93 -2.82
N ILE A 73 38.41 20.44 -1.60
CA ILE A 73 39.49 21.39 -1.23
C ILE A 73 40.84 20.69 -1.22
N TYR A 74 40.94 19.50 -0.64
CA TYR A 74 42.18 18.74 -0.55
C TYR A 74 42.76 18.44 -1.93
N TRP A 75 41.95 17.87 -2.83
CA TRP A 75 42.37 17.51 -4.18
C TRP A 75 42.63 18.72 -5.06
N TRP A 76 41.90 19.82 -4.88
CA TRP A 76 42.20 21.07 -5.59
C TRP A 76 43.63 21.54 -5.29
N ARG A 77 43.98 21.64 -3.99
CA ARG A 77 45.32 22.04 -3.57
C ARG A 77 46.37 21.08 -4.11
N LYS A 78 46.16 19.77 -3.95
CA LYS A 78 47.11 18.76 -4.44
C LYS A 78 47.32 18.86 -5.96
N ILE A 79 46.26 18.87 -6.75
CA ILE A 79 46.34 18.76 -8.20
C ILE A 79 46.85 20.06 -8.83
N TYR A 80 46.26 21.20 -8.42
CA TYR A 80 46.47 22.47 -9.13
C TYR A 80 47.50 23.39 -8.47
N GLU A 81 47.63 23.38 -7.15
CA GLU A 81 48.60 24.24 -6.44
C GLU A 81 49.94 23.54 -6.27
N GLU A 82 49.93 22.25 -5.87
CA GLU A 82 51.14 21.45 -5.64
C GLU A 82 51.59 20.66 -6.89
N ASN A 83 50.87 20.76 -8.02
CA ASN A 83 51.21 20.11 -9.30
C ASN A 83 51.45 18.59 -9.19
N LEU A 84 50.64 17.88 -8.39
CA LEU A 84 50.82 16.45 -8.11
C LEU A 84 50.82 15.57 -9.38
N ILE A 85 50.20 16.03 -10.48
CA ILE A 85 50.19 15.36 -11.79
C ILE A 85 51.60 15.16 -12.36
N ALA A 86 52.53 16.10 -12.13
CA ALA A 86 53.91 15.98 -12.59
C ALA A 86 54.66 14.84 -11.88
N GLY A 87 54.38 14.62 -10.58
CA GLY A 87 54.92 13.50 -9.81
C GLY A 87 54.22 12.16 -10.09
N TRP A 88 52.91 12.18 -10.36
CA TRP A 88 52.11 10.97 -10.54
C TRP A 88 52.41 10.19 -11.81
N LYS A 89 52.86 10.85 -12.91
CA LYS A 89 53.25 10.17 -14.15
C LYS A 89 54.26 9.04 -13.96
N LYS A 90 55.06 9.04 -12.87
CA LYS A 90 56.02 7.97 -12.54
C LYS A 90 55.43 6.76 -11.77
N LYS A 91 54.20 6.84 -11.24
CA LYS A 91 53.60 5.82 -10.34
C LYS A 91 52.21 5.32 -10.78
N VAL A 92 51.74 5.61 -12.00
CA VAL A 92 50.37 5.27 -12.48
C VAL A 92 50.13 3.77 -12.72
N ILE A 93 51.19 2.97 -12.88
CA ILE A 93 51.08 1.55 -13.24
C ILE A 93 50.33 0.70 -12.18
N PRO A 94 50.59 0.81 -10.86
CA PRO A 94 49.88 -0.01 -9.85
C PRO A 94 48.41 0.37 -9.60
N VAL A 95 48.00 1.62 -9.79
CA VAL A 95 46.62 2.06 -9.46
C VAL A 95 45.58 1.50 -10.44
N LYS A 96 45.94 1.38 -11.72
CA LYS A 96 45.05 0.76 -12.72
C LYS A 96 44.74 -0.70 -12.38
N TRP A 97 45.73 -1.45 -11.91
CA TRP A 97 45.55 -2.83 -11.48
C TRP A 97 44.62 -2.96 -10.27
N LEU A 98 44.72 -2.05 -9.30
CA LEU A 98 43.81 -2.05 -8.14
C LEU A 98 42.36 -1.79 -8.54
N ILE A 99 42.10 -0.87 -9.49
CA ILE A 99 40.74 -0.62 -10.00
C ILE A 99 40.20 -1.86 -10.72
N ILE A 100 41.00 -2.52 -11.55
CA ILE A 100 40.60 -3.74 -12.26
C ILE A 100 40.28 -4.86 -11.27
N VAL A 101 41.13 -5.08 -10.26
CA VAL A 101 40.90 -6.08 -9.21
C VAL A 101 39.62 -5.76 -8.43
N PHE A 102 39.41 -4.49 -8.06
CA PHE A 102 38.20 -4.07 -7.36
C PHE A 102 36.94 -4.32 -8.20
N VAL A 103 36.95 -3.97 -9.49
CA VAL A 103 35.82 -4.21 -10.39
C VAL A 103 35.56 -5.71 -10.55
N LEU A 104 36.59 -6.53 -10.70
CA LEU A 104 36.44 -7.99 -10.78
C LEU A 104 35.85 -8.58 -9.50
N LEU A 105 36.29 -8.11 -8.33
CA LEU A 105 35.74 -8.54 -7.04
C LEU A 105 34.28 -8.10 -6.88
N PHE A 106 33.95 -6.86 -7.28
CA PHE A 106 32.60 -6.32 -7.19
C PHE A 106 31.64 -7.07 -8.12
N VAL A 107 32.01 -7.28 -9.39
CA VAL A 107 31.22 -8.04 -10.36
C VAL A 107 31.10 -9.50 -9.93
N GLY A 108 32.17 -10.12 -9.44
CA GLY A 108 32.15 -11.48 -8.92
C GLY A 108 31.20 -11.63 -7.72
N SER A 109 31.25 -10.70 -6.78
CA SER A 109 30.35 -10.68 -5.61
C SER A 109 28.90 -10.47 -6.02
N ALA A 110 28.62 -9.53 -6.94
CA ALA A 110 27.28 -9.29 -7.46
C ALA A 110 26.74 -10.50 -8.23
N TYR A 111 27.60 -11.19 -8.98
CA TYR A 111 27.24 -12.42 -9.69
C TYR A 111 26.87 -13.55 -8.72
N TRP A 112 27.67 -13.75 -7.66
CA TRP A 112 27.36 -14.73 -6.61
C TRP A 112 26.02 -14.43 -5.93
N TYR A 113 25.79 -13.18 -5.54
CA TYR A 113 24.51 -12.74 -4.96
C TYR A 113 23.34 -12.99 -5.92
N TYR A 114 23.51 -12.67 -7.21
CA TYR A 114 22.48 -12.92 -8.22
C TYR A 114 22.17 -14.42 -8.37
N VAL A 115 23.18 -15.28 -8.38
CA VAL A 115 23.01 -16.73 -8.58
C VAL A 115 22.35 -17.40 -7.37
N ASP A 116 22.76 -17.04 -6.15
CA ASP A 116 22.28 -17.70 -4.94
C ASP A 116 20.95 -17.12 -4.46
N ASP A 117 20.81 -15.79 -4.44
CA ASP A 117 19.61 -15.16 -3.89
C ASP A 117 18.57 -14.84 -4.95
N ILE A 118 18.92 -14.31 -6.13
CA ILE A 118 17.90 -13.80 -7.08
C ILE A 118 17.39 -14.89 -8.04
N LYS A 119 18.29 -15.70 -8.59
CA LYS A 119 18.00 -16.72 -9.61
C LYS A 119 16.94 -17.75 -9.18
N PRO A 120 16.89 -18.24 -7.93
CA PRO A 120 15.86 -19.20 -7.51
C PRO A 120 14.44 -18.63 -7.63
N TYR A 121 14.24 -17.34 -7.33
CA TYR A 121 12.94 -16.69 -7.41
C TYR A 121 12.53 -16.38 -8.86
N LEU A 122 13.49 -16.02 -9.72
CA LEU A 122 13.23 -15.82 -11.16
C LEU A 122 12.74 -17.10 -11.84
N ASN A 123 13.28 -18.25 -11.46
CA ASN A 123 12.89 -19.53 -12.06
C ASN A 123 11.57 -20.08 -11.50
N LYS A 124 11.15 -19.65 -10.29
CA LYS A 124 9.89 -20.07 -9.67
C LYS A 124 8.65 -19.44 -10.33
N ASN A 125 8.82 -18.28 -10.98
CA ASN A 125 7.74 -17.57 -11.68
C ASN A 125 7.49 -18.02 -13.14
N ILE A 126 8.16 -19.07 -13.62
CA ILE A 126 7.89 -19.68 -14.94
C ILE A 126 6.96 -20.92 -14.79
N GLY A 127 6.48 -21.22 -13.59
CA GLY A 127 5.27 -22.02 -13.43
C GLY A 127 4.05 -21.21 -13.88
N PRO A 128 3.01 -21.85 -14.47
CA PRO A 128 1.78 -21.13 -14.79
C PRO A 128 1.25 -20.47 -13.52
N VAL A 129 1.01 -19.16 -13.60
CA VAL A 129 0.38 -18.33 -12.56
C VAL A 129 -1.02 -18.88 -12.28
N ILE A 130 -1.11 -19.93 -11.47
CA ILE A 130 -2.36 -20.57 -11.04
C ILE A 130 -2.66 -20.19 -9.58
N GLU A 131 -1.68 -19.69 -8.83
CA GLU A 131 -1.80 -19.48 -7.38
C GLU A 131 -2.50 -18.16 -6.97
N ASP A 132 -2.83 -17.27 -7.91
CA ASP A 132 -3.47 -15.97 -7.59
C ASP A 132 -4.95 -15.87 -8.02
N GLN A 133 -5.52 -16.91 -8.65
CA GLN A 133 -6.96 -16.92 -8.92
C GLN A 133 -7.80 -17.04 -7.65
N ASP A 134 -7.32 -17.79 -6.65
CA ASP A 134 -8.06 -17.98 -5.40
C ASP A 134 -8.01 -16.73 -4.51
N PHE A 135 -6.90 -15.98 -4.51
CA PHE A 135 -6.79 -14.71 -3.80
C PHE A 135 -7.69 -13.63 -4.44
N ILE A 136 -7.66 -13.50 -5.78
CA ILE A 136 -8.58 -12.59 -6.49
C ILE A 136 -10.04 -13.02 -6.27
N ARG A 137 -10.34 -14.32 -6.30
CA ARG A 137 -11.69 -14.83 -6.02
C ARG A 137 -12.14 -14.51 -4.59
N GLN A 138 -11.26 -14.64 -3.60
CA GLN A 138 -11.57 -14.24 -2.23
C GLN A 138 -11.79 -12.73 -2.10
N GLN A 139 -10.96 -11.89 -2.74
CA GLN A 139 -11.19 -10.43 -2.70
C GLN A 139 -12.54 -10.02 -3.30
N VAL A 140 -12.95 -10.64 -4.40
CA VAL A 140 -14.26 -10.36 -5.02
C VAL A 140 -15.41 -10.79 -4.12
N ILE A 141 -15.29 -11.93 -3.41
CA ILE A 141 -16.28 -12.38 -2.44
C ILE A 141 -16.39 -11.37 -1.28
N TRP A 142 -15.26 -10.96 -0.72
CA TRP A 142 -15.21 -9.99 0.39
C TRP A 142 -15.73 -8.60 0.02
N GLN A 143 -15.57 -8.16 -1.23
CA GLN A 143 -16.22 -6.92 -1.69
C GLN A 143 -17.73 -7.07 -1.76
N ARG A 144 -18.22 -8.18 -2.31
CA ARG A 144 -19.67 -8.42 -2.46
C ARG A 144 -20.38 -8.52 -1.11
N GLU A 145 -19.76 -9.15 -0.12
CA GLU A 145 -20.32 -9.22 1.24
C GLU A 145 -20.43 -7.85 1.89
N ARG A 146 -19.41 -6.99 1.74
CA ARG A 146 -19.48 -5.60 2.24
C ARG A 146 -20.56 -4.77 1.55
N GLU A 147 -20.70 -4.90 0.24
CA GLU A 147 -21.78 -4.22 -0.50
C GLU A 147 -23.16 -4.70 -0.05
N GLN A 148 -23.32 -5.99 0.24
CA GLN A 148 -24.57 -6.54 0.78
C GLN A 148 -24.86 -6.03 2.20
N GLU A 149 -23.86 -5.98 3.08
CA GLU A 149 -24.02 -5.43 4.43
C GLU A 149 -24.37 -3.93 4.40
N GLU A 150 -23.73 -3.15 3.54
CA GLU A 150 -24.04 -1.73 3.36
C GLU A 150 -25.46 -1.51 2.81
N ALA A 151 -25.87 -2.32 1.82
CA ALA A 151 -27.24 -2.30 1.31
C ALA A 151 -28.26 -2.63 2.41
N LEU A 152 -28.00 -3.68 3.20
CA LEU A 152 -28.88 -4.07 4.32
C LEU A 152 -28.98 -2.96 5.38
N ARG A 153 -27.86 -2.32 5.73
CA ARG A 153 -27.83 -1.18 6.65
C ARG A 153 -28.63 0.00 6.10
N SER A 154 -28.51 0.31 4.82
CA SER A 154 -29.26 1.40 4.18
C SER A 154 -30.78 1.19 4.23
N VAL A 155 -31.23 -0.06 4.05
CA VAL A 155 -32.65 -0.42 4.15
C VAL A 155 -33.14 -0.35 5.61
N SER A 156 -32.33 -0.81 6.58
CA SER A 156 -32.69 -0.70 7.99
C SER A 156 -32.69 0.72 8.54
N ALA A 157 -31.88 1.62 7.95
CA ALA A 157 -31.78 3.02 8.37
C ALA A 157 -32.90 3.89 7.79
N GLN A 158 -33.64 3.39 6.80
CA GLN A 158 -34.84 4.05 6.30
C GLN A 158 -36.00 3.74 7.24
N GLU A 159 -36.05 4.45 8.37
CA GLU A 159 -37.25 4.54 9.21
C GLU A 159 -38.44 4.85 8.31
N ILE A 160 -39.37 3.90 8.20
CA ILE A 160 -40.67 4.12 7.59
C ILE A 160 -41.30 5.26 8.38
N PRO A 161 -41.56 6.44 7.79
CA PRO A 161 -42.25 7.50 8.50
C PRO A 161 -43.67 7.00 8.77
N GLU A 162 -43.90 6.51 9.99
CA GLU A 162 -45.20 6.18 10.54
C GLU A 162 -45.97 7.49 10.73
N LYS A 163 -46.50 8.01 9.62
CA LYS A 163 -47.50 9.06 9.65
C LYS A 163 -48.47 8.89 8.49
N LEU A 164 -49.16 7.74 8.47
CA LEU A 164 -50.46 7.66 7.82
C LEU A 164 -51.48 8.39 8.70
N VAL A 165 -51.67 9.68 8.42
CA VAL A 165 -52.87 10.41 8.86
C VAL A 165 -54.00 10.00 7.92
N CYS A 166 -54.80 9.02 8.33
CA CYS A 166 -56.04 8.70 7.65
C CYS A 166 -57.08 9.75 8.03
N ASN A 167 -57.53 10.53 7.05
CA ASN A 167 -58.66 11.43 7.21
C ASN A 167 -59.82 10.85 6.40
N THR A 168 -60.88 10.43 7.09
CA THR A 168 -62.15 9.80 6.62
C THR A 168 -62.23 8.26 6.64
N ASP A 169 -63.37 7.78 7.15
CA ASP A 169 -63.65 6.39 7.57
C ASP A 169 -63.73 5.35 6.43
N ASN A 170 -63.64 5.77 5.16
CA ASN A 170 -63.77 4.85 4.02
C ASN A 170 -62.44 4.53 3.29
N ASP A 171 -61.33 5.20 3.62
CA ASP A 171 -60.05 4.99 2.91
C ASP A 171 -59.11 3.99 3.59
N CYS A 172 -59.37 3.60 4.85
CA CYS A 172 -58.48 2.72 5.62
C CYS A 172 -58.42 1.28 5.12
N VAL A 173 -59.47 0.77 4.46
CA VAL A 173 -59.52 -0.64 4.04
C VAL A 173 -58.65 -0.88 2.80
N LEU A 174 -58.45 0.13 1.94
CA LEU A 174 -57.77 -0.07 0.66
C LEU A 174 -56.24 0.02 0.77
N TRP A 175 -55.71 0.85 1.65
CA TRP A 175 -54.28 1.16 1.67
C TRP A 175 -53.41 0.19 2.48
N LEU A 176 -53.96 -0.42 3.55
CA LEU A 176 -53.21 -1.41 4.33
C LEU A 176 -52.98 -2.72 3.55
N CYS A 177 -53.84 -3.06 2.57
CA CYS A 177 -53.60 -4.17 1.66
C CYS A 177 -52.72 -3.80 0.45
N ALA A 178 -52.69 -2.53 0.03
CA ALA A 178 -51.95 -2.09 -1.15
C ALA A 178 -50.45 -1.83 -0.91
N GLY A 179 -50.02 -1.73 0.35
CA GLY A 179 -48.63 -1.44 0.73
C GLY A 179 -47.58 -2.46 0.27
N ALA A 180 -47.99 -3.61 -0.28
CA ALA A 180 -47.06 -4.63 -0.77
C ALA A 180 -47.14 -4.92 -2.28
N LEU A 181 -48.09 -4.37 -3.05
CA LEU A 181 -48.26 -4.76 -4.46
C LEU A 181 -48.64 -3.56 -5.36
N ASN A 182 -47.77 -3.33 -6.34
CA ASN A 182 -47.82 -2.42 -7.50
C ASN A 182 -49.21 -1.79 -7.82
N LYS A 183 -49.24 -0.44 -7.91
CA LYS A 183 -50.43 0.41 -8.18
C LYS A 183 -51.31 -0.01 -9.37
N GLN A 184 -50.77 -0.77 -10.33
CA GLN A 184 -51.54 -1.24 -11.48
C GLN A 184 -52.54 -2.36 -11.12
N TRP A 185 -52.28 -3.15 -10.07
CA TRP A 185 -53.12 -4.30 -9.70
C TRP A 185 -54.42 -3.90 -8.99
N ALA A 186 -54.36 -2.82 -8.19
CA ALA A 186 -55.51 -2.32 -7.42
C ALA A 186 -56.66 -1.80 -8.32
N LYS A 187 -56.39 -1.42 -9.57
CA LYS A 187 -57.41 -0.93 -10.50
C LYS A 187 -58.22 -2.06 -11.17
N SER A 188 -57.75 -3.30 -11.09
CA SER A 188 -58.37 -4.46 -11.75
C SER A 188 -59.01 -5.47 -10.79
N ALA A 189 -58.94 -5.24 -9.48
CA ALA A 189 -59.51 -6.16 -8.50
C ALA A 189 -61.03 -5.97 -8.36
N PRO A 190 -61.84 -7.05 -8.39
CA PRO A 190 -63.28 -6.96 -8.18
C PRO A 190 -63.63 -6.59 -6.72
N PRO A 191 -64.75 -5.88 -6.49
CA PRO A 191 -65.08 -5.29 -5.20
C PRO A 191 -65.33 -6.31 -4.06
N ASP A 192 -65.58 -7.58 -4.39
CA ASP A 192 -66.03 -8.58 -3.42
C ASP A 192 -65.03 -9.72 -3.15
N SER A 193 -63.74 -9.53 -3.45
CA SER A 193 -62.75 -10.59 -3.24
C SER A 193 -62.37 -10.75 -1.77
N PRO A 194 -62.42 -11.97 -1.19
CA PRO A 194 -62.04 -12.21 0.20
C PRO A 194 -60.53 -12.07 0.40
N CYS A 195 -60.14 -11.65 1.60
CA CYS A 195 -58.78 -11.35 2.03
C CYS A 195 -57.74 -12.38 1.55
N MET A 196 -56.70 -11.90 0.87
CA MET A 196 -55.61 -12.76 0.38
C MET A 196 -54.66 -13.18 1.50
N MET A 197 -54.26 -14.46 1.48
CA MET A 197 -53.19 -15.01 2.33
C MET A 197 -51.82 -14.51 1.87
N TYR A 198 -50.99 -14.05 2.79
CA TYR A 198 -49.57 -13.81 2.56
C TYR A 198 -48.76 -14.60 3.60
N GLN A 199 -47.87 -15.47 3.13
CA GLN A 199 -46.92 -16.24 3.96
C GLN A 199 -47.52 -17.04 5.13
N GLY A 200 -48.65 -17.72 4.92
CA GLY A 200 -49.19 -18.68 5.90
C GLY A 200 -49.97 -18.08 7.07
N TYR A 201 -50.19 -16.76 7.08
CA TYR A 201 -51.08 -16.11 8.04
C TYR A 201 -52.45 -15.85 7.40
N THR A 202 -53.51 -16.20 8.11
CA THR A 202 -54.88 -15.83 7.74
C THR A 202 -55.26 -14.57 8.50
N ALA A 203 -55.49 -13.47 7.78
CA ALA A 203 -56.02 -12.25 8.37
C ALA A 203 -57.55 -12.28 8.27
N GLN A 204 -58.24 -12.14 9.41
CA GLN A 204 -59.67 -11.89 9.46
C GLN A 204 -59.92 -10.44 9.86
N CYS A 205 -60.83 -9.78 9.15
CA CYS A 205 -61.40 -8.50 9.54
C CYS A 205 -62.55 -8.74 10.52
N ILE A 206 -62.36 -8.39 11.79
CA ILE A 206 -63.43 -8.36 12.79
C ILE A 206 -63.52 -6.91 13.27
N GLU A 207 -64.72 -6.31 13.19
CA GLU A 207 -64.99 -4.94 13.67
C GLU A 207 -63.97 -3.88 13.18
N GLN A 208 -63.70 -3.88 11.86
CA GLN A 208 -62.77 -2.94 11.21
C GLN A 208 -61.32 -2.97 11.72
N LYS A 209 -60.93 -4.02 12.45
CA LYS A 209 -59.54 -4.28 12.84
C LYS A 209 -59.05 -5.56 12.17
N CYS A 210 -57.90 -5.48 11.50
CA CYS A 210 -57.19 -6.65 11.02
C CYS A 210 -56.42 -7.27 12.20
N THR A 211 -56.89 -8.42 12.69
CA THR A 211 -56.16 -9.22 13.67
C THR A 211 -55.48 -10.39 12.95
N ALA A 212 -54.17 -10.50 13.10
CA ALA A 212 -53.43 -11.67 12.62
C ALA A 212 -53.81 -12.87 13.51
N VAL A 213 -54.42 -13.89 12.91
CA VAL A 213 -54.64 -15.18 13.56
C VAL A 213 -53.51 -16.10 13.12
N LYS A 214 -52.81 -16.66 14.11
CA LYS A 214 -51.72 -17.60 13.88
C LYS A 214 -52.25 -19.02 13.72
#